data_AF-A0A961L8B6-F1
#
_entry.id   AF-A0A961L8B6-F1
#
_cell.length_a   1.000
_cell.length_b   1.000
_cell.length_c   1.000
_cell.angle_alpha   90.00
_cell.angle_beta   90.00
_cell.angle_gamma   90.00
#
_symmetry.space_group_name_H-M   'P 1'
#
loop_
_entity.id
_entity.type
_entity.pdbx_description
1 polymer ?
#
loop_
_entity_poly.entity_id
_entity_poly.type
_entity_poly.pdbx_seq_one_letter_code
_entity_poly.pdbx_strand_id
1 'polypeptide(L)'
;MLNIRLATVSTSIFTTLSYLLCVAFGLLAPERIHMHHLLELLLPSFTWIDLGSFFLGLVESVLWGVYLGGGFAMVYNMVFHLSPPRDAR
;
A
#
# COMPACT_ATOMS: atom_id res chain seq x y z
N MET A 1 -12.43 13.97 13.47
CA MET A 1 -11.72 12.71 13.78
C MET A 1 -11.86 11.77 12.60
N LEU A 2 -10.74 11.29 12.06
CA LEU A 2 -10.73 10.37 10.93
C LEU A 2 -11.04 8.96 11.44
N ASN A 3 -12.01 8.27 10.81
CA ASN A 3 -12.37 6.91 11.18
C ASN A 3 -11.25 5.96 10.72
N ILE A 4 -10.47 5.47 11.69
CA ILE A 4 -9.29 4.65 11.44
C ILE A 4 -9.64 3.40 10.63
N ARG A 5 -10.77 2.73 10.92
CA ARG A 5 -11.16 1.52 10.20
C ARG A 5 -11.40 1.78 8.72
N LEU A 6 -12.13 2.85 8.40
CA LEU A 6 -12.43 3.22 7.01
C LEU A 6 -11.15 3.61 6.26
N ALA A 7 -10.28 4.40 6.88
CA ALA A 7 -9.01 4.83 6.28
C ALA A 7 -8.07 3.64 6.01
N THR A 8 -8.03 2.68 6.93
CA THR A 8 -7.19 1.47 6.79
C THR A 8 -7.73 0.56 5.69
N VAL A 9 -9.04 0.29 5.67
CA VAL A 9 -9.65 -0.58 4.66
C VAL A 9 -9.55 0.01 3.25
N SER A 10 -9.76 1.31 3.08
CA SER A 10 -9.69 1.95 1.76
C SER A 10 -8.28 1.92 1.16
N THR A 11 -7.26 2.20 1.97
CA THR A 11 -5.85 2.15 1.55
C THR A 11 -5.38 0.72 1.29
N SER A 12 -5.77 -0.27 2.12
CA SER A 12 -5.50 -1.69 1.84
C SER A 12 -6.08 -2.15 0.52
N ILE A 13 -7.34 -1.81 0.21
CA ILE A 13 -7.96 -2.17 -1.07
C ILE A 13 -7.22 -1.51 -2.22
N PHE A 14 -6.90 -0.23 -2.10
CA PHE A 14 -6.18 0.51 -3.14
C PHE A 14 -4.80 -0.10 -3.42
N THR A 15 -3.99 -0.34 -2.38
CA THR A 15 -2.65 -0.93 -2.53
C THR A 15 -2.71 -2.35 -3.12
N THR A 16 -3.69 -3.17 -2.69
CA THR A 16 -3.92 -4.51 -3.25
C THR A 16 -4.29 -4.44 -4.74
N LEU A 17 -5.17 -3.50 -5.11
CA LEU A 17 -5.58 -3.32 -6.50
C LEU A 17 -4.41 -2.87 -7.38
N SER A 18 -3.59 -1.93 -6.89
CA SER A 18 -2.36 -1.49 -7.56
C SER A 18 -1.35 -2.62 -7.73
N TYR A 19 -1.20 -3.49 -6.73
CA TYR A 19 -0.36 -4.69 -6.83
C TYR A 19 -0.84 -5.62 -7.95
N LEU A 20 -2.13 -5.94 -7.98
CA LEU A 20 -2.72 -6.79 -9.03
C LEU A 20 -2.54 -6.17 -10.43
N LEU A 21 -2.74 -4.86 -10.55
CA LEU A 21 -2.48 -4.11 -11.79
C LEU A 21 -1.01 -4.19 -12.20
N CYS A 22 -0.07 -4.08 -11.27
CA CYS A 22 1.37 -4.20 -11.56
C CYS A 22 1.72 -5.61 -12.05
N VAL A 23 1.20 -6.65 -11.39
CA VAL A 23 1.44 -8.05 -11.79
C VAL A 23 0.83 -8.32 -13.18
N ALA A 24 -0.41 -7.88 -13.42
CA ALA A 24 -1.06 -8.03 -14.72
C ALA A 24 -0.28 -7.30 -15.83
N PHE A 25 0.14 -6.06 -15.58
CA PHE A 25 0.92 -5.29 -16.54
C PHE A 25 2.27 -5.95 -16.85
N GLY A 26 2.97 -6.47 -15.85
CA GLY A 26 4.22 -7.20 -16.07
C GLY A 26 4.05 -8.52 -16.83
N LEU A 27 2.86 -9.14 -16.77
CA LEU A 27 2.53 -10.33 -17.58
C LEU A 27 2.18 -9.99 -19.04
N LEU A 28 1.55 -8.83 -19.27
CA LEU A 28 1.16 -8.35 -20.61
C LEU A 28 2.30 -7.62 -21.33
N ALA A 29 3.25 -7.03 -20.60
CA ALA A 29 4.33 -6.24 -21.17
C ALA A 29 5.46 -7.15 -21.74
N PRO A 30 6.01 -6.83 -22.93
CA PRO A 30 7.11 -7.59 -23.52
C PRO A 30 8.43 -7.38 -22.78
N GLU A 31 9.36 -8.35 -22.91
CA GLU A 31 10.61 -8.45 -22.12
C GLU A 31 11.50 -7.20 -22.05
N ARG A 32 11.35 -6.24 -22.98
CA ARG A 32 12.17 -5.02 -23.04
C ARG A 32 11.79 -3.96 -22.01
N ILE A 33 10.64 -4.07 -21.36
CA ILE A 33 10.11 -3.10 -20.37
C ILE A 33 9.88 -3.76 -19.01
N HIS A 34 10.58 -4.87 -18.75
CA HIS A 34 10.43 -5.71 -17.58
C HIS A 34 10.86 -4.97 -16.30
N MET A 35 9.90 -4.26 -15.72
CA MET A 35 10.02 -3.47 -14.49
C MET A 35 9.88 -4.35 -13.23
N HIS A 36 10.28 -5.62 -13.29
CA HIS A 36 10.27 -6.52 -12.12
C HIS A 36 11.10 -5.96 -10.98
N HIS A 37 12.12 -5.18 -11.32
CA HIS A 37 13.01 -4.56 -10.35
C HIS A 37 12.25 -3.68 -9.36
N LEU A 38 11.13 -3.06 -9.77
CA LEU A 38 10.30 -2.25 -8.87
C LEU A 38 9.55 -3.13 -7.87
N LEU A 39 9.11 -4.31 -8.31
CA LEU A 39 8.44 -5.30 -7.47
C LEU A 39 9.42 -6.00 -6.52
N GLU A 40 10.62 -6.36 -6.99
CA GLU A 40 11.71 -6.90 -6.17
C GLU A 40 12.25 -5.86 -5.17
N LEU A 41 12.27 -4.57 -5.53
CA LEU A 41 12.72 -3.49 -4.64
C LEU A 41 11.69 -3.18 -3.55
N LEU A 42 10.40 -3.22 -3.88
CA LEU A 42 9.32 -3.06 -2.89
C LEU A 42 9.13 -4.33 -2.05
N LEU A 43 9.39 -5.51 -2.61
CA LEU A 43 9.21 -6.82 -1.96
C LEU A 43 10.48 -7.67 -2.11
N PRO A 44 11.42 -7.63 -1.16
CA PRO A 44 12.71 -8.31 -1.25
C PRO A 44 12.62 -9.85 -1.29
N SER A 45 11.45 -10.43 -1.00
CA SER A 45 11.18 -11.87 -1.07
C SER A 45 10.40 -12.29 -2.33
N PHE A 46 10.19 -11.37 -3.26
CA PHE A 46 9.47 -11.65 -4.49
C PHE A 46 10.43 -12.15 -5.58
N THR A 47 10.27 -13.39 -6.04
CA THR A 47 10.94 -13.91 -7.23
C THR A 47 9.94 -14.02 -8.38
N TRP A 48 10.26 -13.44 -9.53
CA TRP A 48 9.41 -13.49 -10.73
C TRP A 48 9.12 -14.96 -11.14
N ILE A 49 7.86 -15.27 -11.50
CA ILE A 49 7.33 -16.58 -11.94
C ILE A 49 6.96 -17.62 -10.85
N ASP A 50 7.24 -17.40 -9.57
CA ASP A 50 6.78 -18.33 -8.52
C ASP A 50 5.39 -17.97 -7.97
N LEU A 51 4.45 -18.92 -8.02
CA LEU A 51 3.09 -18.76 -7.45
C LEU A 51 3.14 -18.42 -5.95
N GLY A 52 4.13 -18.91 -5.21
CA GLY A 52 4.35 -18.58 -3.81
C GLY A 52 4.71 -17.11 -3.60
N SER A 53 5.60 -16.56 -4.43
CA SER A 53 5.96 -15.13 -4.40
C SER A 53 4.77 -14.22 -4.72
N PHE A 54 3.83 -14.65 -5.57
CA PHE A 54 2.60 -13.89 -5.82
C PHE A 54 1.72 -13.76 -4.57
N PHE A 55 1.45 -14.86 -3.87
CA PHE A 55 0.66 -14.80 -2.62
C PHE A 55 1.38 -14.03 -1.52
N LEU A 56 2.70 -14.21 -1.41
CA LEU A 56 3.51 -13.45 -0.47
C LEU A 56 3.42 -11.96 -0.75
N GLY A 57 3.47 -11.57 -2.03
CA GLY A 57 3.35 -10.17 -2.41
C GLY A 57 1.96 -9.58 -2.23
N LEU A 58 0.92 -10.39 -2.38
CA LEU A 58 -0.45 -10.00 -2.03
C LEU A 58 -0.55 -9.67 -0.53
N VAL A 59 0.01 -10.52 0.34
CA VAL A 59 0.02 -10.29 1.80
C VAL A 59 0.79 -9.03 2.17
N GLU A 60 2.00 -8.85 1.61
CA GLU A 60 2.82 -7.66 1.82
C GLU A 60 2.09 -6.38 1.35
N SER A 61 1.41 -6.42 0.20
CA SER A 61 0.65 -5.27 -0.31
C SER A 61 -0.49 -4.85 0.63
N VAL A 62 -1.19 -5.81 1.23
CA VAL A 62 -2.22 -5.54 2.23
C VAL A 62 -1.61 -4.93 3.48
N LEU A 63 -0.48 -5.47 3.96
CA LEU A 63 0.28 -4.93 5.10
C LEU A 63 0.69 -3.48 4.87
N TRP A 64 1.22 -3.16 3.69
CA TRP A 64 1.56 -1.79 3.31
C TRP A 64 0.36 -0.85 3.33
N GLY A 65 -0.79 -1.30 2.83
CA GLY A 65 -2.02 -0.51 2.91
C GLY A 65 -2.51 -0.30 4.34
N VAL A 66 -2.41 -1.32 5.20
CA VAL A 66 -2.75 -1.19 6.63
C VAL A 66 -1.82 -0.19 7.31
N TYR A 67 -0.52 -0.28 7.04
CA TYR A 67 0.49 0.64 7.57
C TYR A 67 0.20 2.08 7.15
N LEU A 68 -0.05 2.32 5.87
CA LEU A 68 -0.35 3.65 5.34
C LEU A 68 -1.66 4.21 5.90
N GLY A 69 -2.77 3.48 5.83
CA GLY A 69 -4.07 3.98 6.28
C GLY A 69 -4.18 4.12 7.80
N GLY A 70 -3.77 3.08 8.53
CA GLY A 70 -3.81 3.07 9.99
C GLY A 70 -2.82 4.07 10.58
N GLY A 71 -1.59 4.07 10.08
CA GLY A 71 -0.55 5.01 10.51
C GLY A 71 -0.93 6.47 10.20
N PHE A 72 -1.38 6.75 8.98
CA PHE A 72 -1.83 8.09 8.60
C PHE A 72 -3.01 8.55 9.46
N ALA A 73 -4.02 7.70 9.67
CA ALA A 73 -5.18 8.08 10.47
C ALA A 73 -4.84 8.29 11.96
N MET A 74 -3.89 7.53 12.51
CA MET A 74 -3.37 7.76 13.85
C MET A 74 -2.69 9.12 13.95
N VAL A 75 -1.76 9.42 13.05
CA VAL A 75 -1.04 10.71 13.01
C VAL A 75 -2.01 11.87 12.82
N TYR A 76 -2.97 11.74 11.90
CA TYR A 76 -3.98 12.76 11.65
C TYR A 76 -4.80 13.07 12.90
N ASN A 77 -5.24 12.04 13.63
CA ASN A 77 -5.99 12.22 14.86
C ASN A 77 -5.13 12.83 15.98
N MET A 78 -3.85 12.45 16.10
CA MET A 78 -2.93 13.09 17.05
C MET A 78 -2.76 14.59 16.74
N VAL A 79 -2.45 14.94 15.49
CA VAL A 79 -2.29 16.35 15.09
C VAL A 79 -3.58 17.14 15.30
N PHE A 80 -4.73 16.53 15.01
CA PHE A 80 -6.04 17.14 15.26
C PHE A 80 -6.25 17.46 16.75
N HIS A 81 -5.83 16.57 17.66
CA HIS A 81 -5.90 16.82 19.10
C HIS A 81 -4.88 17.87 19.60
N LEU A 82 -3.71 17.94 18.99
CA LEU A 82 -2.69 18.95 19.31
C LEU A 82 -2.98 20.33 18.71
N SER A 83 -3.89 20.43 17.76
CA SER A 83 -4.24 21.69 17.11
C SER A 83 -5.10 22.54 18.06
N PRO A 84 -4.62 23.70 18.55
CA PRO A 84 -5.47 24.61 19.31
C PRO A 84 -6.64 25.09 18.44
N PRO A 85 -7.80 25.42 19.03
CA PRO A 85 -8.95 25.94 18.29
C PRO A 85 -8.52 27.16 17.46
N ARG A 86 -8.96 27.20 16.20
CA ARG A 86 -8.63 28.27 15.24
C ARG A 86 -9.10 29.67 15.68
N ASP A 87 -9.90 29.73 16.75
CA ASP A 87 -10.55 30.95 17.25
C ASP A 87 -9.64 31.75 18.21
N ALA A 88 -8.39 31.35 18.41
CA ALA A 88 -7.41 32.06 19.24
C ALA A 88 -6.44 32.95 18.44
N ARG A 89 -6.75 33.28 17.17
CA ARG A 89 -5.97 34.21 16.34
C ARG A 89 -6.80 35.44 15.95
#